data_AF-A0A7Y6YTC7-F1
#
_entry.id   AF-A0A7Y6YTC7-F1
#
_cell.length_a   1.000
_cell.length_b   1.000
_cell.length_c   1.000
_cell.angle_alpha   90.00
_cell.angle_beta   90.00
_cell.angle_gamma   90.00
#
_symmetry.space_group_name_H-M   'P 1'
#
loop_
_entity.id
_entity.type
_entity.pdbx_description
1 polymer ?
#
loop_
_entity_poly.entity_id
_entity_poly.type
_entity_poly.pdbx_seq_one_letter_code
_entity_poly.pdbx_strand_id
1 'polypeptide(L)'
;MKRFLLVLFATILCSLPAQAVTHFDLDVRIDLEKRQIIVRGKSDKPAVAPRTQQEAKNFDYHFDLGAIDKADTWRAGPFKGKENLYLPVGWHPQTTDLITYNVKVTSGLPTILPGKITEEHHTDQSYQARFTMERPTEGMPLFSGPYQISELISGNIRLRSYFYEGMESLSDRYLKRTAQYITRFEKQIGPYPFAGFHIVASPIPAGYGFAGLTYMGARVLALPFIQDSSLGHEILHNYWGNGVFPDYQTGNWAEGLTTYMADYMTAEQKSAEKARDMRLSWLRDYAALPDGQDQPVSRFKAKHGQASQVIGYNKSAFIFHMLRQKIGDGIFFKALRHFWQNHAFKMAGWINIQDSFEQVSQTDLNDFFQQWVNGTGAPGFKNFSAQARHQQGKGWAVTTRVVQNTPTFKTHLPLSVGTAKGLHYHQAQLSNAMSQSTFWVKDRPNAVSLDPDFNLFRKLGPNEAPPILRDVMLSQDVGLVLLSPSLKDTALPLANRLVEGGLTGLSDDSENRPFIMIGLADDVAQYLHTSRLPPHNLGDMGASAQVWAGKTHSGAPYMVISVVDAESLKALMRPLSHYGRRSALQFNGSKAIFKSNGQTRPIAVPIN
;
A
#
# COMPACT_ATOMS: atom_id res chain seq x y z
N MET A 1 -7.36 -55.42 13.79
CA MET A 1 -6.24 -54.44 13.81
C MET A 1 -6.77 -53.02 13.77
N LYS A 2 -7.60 -52.70 14.77
CA LYS A 2 -7.95 -51.35 15.22
C LYS A 2 -7.12 -51.13 16.50
N ARG A 3 -6.67 -49.89 16.77
CA ARG A 3 -6.01 -49.40 18.02
C ARG A 3 -4.48 -49.19 18.09
N PHE A 4 -3.72 -49.11 17.00
CA PHE A 4 -2.28 -48.79 17.11
C PHE A 4 -1.74 -47.65 16.23
N LEU A 5 -2.61 -46.78 15.69
CA LEU A 5 -2.18 -45.64 14.86
C LEU A 5 -2.71 -44.27 15.34
N LEU A 6 -3.16 -44.17 16.61
CA LEU A 6 -3.74 -42.94 17.18
C LEU A 6 -2.85 -42.24 18.23
N VAL A 7 -1.59 -42.67 18.41
CA VAL A 7 -0.70 -42.14 19.46
C VAL A 7 0.59 -41.50 18.89
N LEU A 8 0.80 -41.51 17.56
CA LEU A 8 2.01 -40.90 16.96
C LEU A 8 1.80 -39.51 16.31
N PHE A 9 0.61 -38.92 16.43
CA PHE A 9 0.30 -37.57 15.92
C PHE A 9 -0.07 -36.56 17.03
N ALA A 10 0.30 -36.86 18.28
CA ALA A 10 0.01 -36.02 19.45
C ALA A 10 1.27 -35.41 20.11
N THR A 11 2.45 -35.54 19.52
CA THR A 11 3.71 -35.12 20.17
C THR A 11 4.72 -34.44 19.24
N ILE A 12 4.25 -33.72 18.22
CA ILE A 12 4.98 -32.59 17.61
C ILE A 12 4.00 -31.43 17.38
N LEU A 13 3.25 -31.07 18.42
CA LEU A 13 2.98 -29.66 18.66
C LEU A 13 4.29 -29.11 19.20
N CYS A 14 5.21 -28.76 18.29
CA CYS A 14 6.21 -27.76 18.64
C CYS A 14 5.42 -26.50 18.96
N SER A 15 5.04 -26.34 20.24
CA SER A 15 4.83 -25.04 20.83
C SER A 15 6.11 -24.28 20.53
N LEU A 16 6.09 -23.46 19.46
CA LEU A 16 7.01 -22.36 19.35
C LEU A 16 7.02 -21.69 20.73
N PRO A 17 8.20 -21.44 21.33
CA PRO A 17 8.25 -20.84 22.65
C PRO A 17 7.33 -19.62 22.63
N ALA A 18 6.44 -19.53 23.63
CA ALA A 18 5.56 -18.38 23.76
C ALA A 18 6.42 -17.12 23.57
N GLN A 19 6.03 -16.26 22.63
CA GLN A 19 6.84 -15.09 22.28
C GLN A 19 7.16 -14.33 23.57
N ALA A 20 8.44 -14.22 23.88
CA ALA A 20 8.86 -13.71 25.17
C ALA A 20 8.46 -12.23 25.27
N VAL A 21 7.84 -11.86 26.40
CA VAL A 21 7.42 -10.50 26.70
C VAL A 21 8.22 -9.99 27.90
N THR A 22 8.75 -8.78 27.82
CA THR A 22 9.37 -8.03 28.92
C THR A 22 8.44 -6.89 29.34
N HIS A 23 8.22 -6.72 30.65
CA HIS A 23 7.44 -5.62 31.20
C HIS A 23 8.35 -4.52 31.73
N PHE A 24 8.03 -3.26 31.41
CA PHE A 24 8.74 -2.08 31.92
C PHE A 24 7.83 -1.21 32.80
N ASP A 25 8.33 -0.82 33.97
CA ASP A 25 7.72 0.19 34.84
C ASP A 25 8.68 1.38 34.96
N LEU A 26 8.38 2.48 34.27
CA LEU A 26 9.30 3.60 34.07
C LEU A 26 8.69 4.94 34.50
N ASP A 27 9.52 5.78 35.11
CA ASP A 27 9.31 7.22 35.28
C ASP A 27 10.25 7.97 34.33
N VAL A 28 9.65 8.77 33.45
CA VAL A 28 10.32 9.46 32.35
C VAL A 28 10.10 10.96 32.50
N ARG A 29 11.18 11.71 32.68
CA ARG A 29 11.13 13.18 32.69
C ARG A 29 11.81 13.74 31.45
N ILE A 30 11.07 14.55 30.69
CA ILE A 30 11.59 15.25 29.52
C ILE A 30 11.90 16.69 29.91
N ASP A 31 13.17 17.06 29.87
CA ASP A 31 13.66 18.42 30.11
C ASP A 31 14.11 19.01 28.77
N LEU A 32 13.23 19.78 28.13
CA LEU A 32 13.50 20.39 26.83
C LEU A 32 14.52 21.53 26.91
N GLU A 33 14.63 22.20 28.06
CA GLU A 33 15.61 23.27 28.28
C GLU A 33 17.02 22.70 28.37
N LYS A 34 17.20 21.63 29.16
CA LYS A 34 18.47 20.89 29.25
C LYS A 34 18.69 19.94 28.08
N ARG A 35 17.68 19.75 27.23
CA ARG A 35 17.65 18.80 26.11
C ARG A 35 18.01 17.37 26.53
N GLN A 36 17.41 16.90 27.61
CA GLN A 36 17.64 15.58 28.20
C GLN A 36 16.34 14.86 28.51
N ILE A 37 16.36 13.53 28.41
CA ILE A 37 15.32 12.65 28.93
C ILE A 37 15.93 11.87 30.08
N ILE A 38 15.37 11.98 31.27
CA ILE A 38 15.77 11.20 32.43
C ILE A 38 14.83 10.00 32.52
N VAL A 39 15.39 8.79 32.55
CA VAL A 39 14.63 7.54 32.63
C VAL A 39 15.03 6.81 33.90
N ARG A 40 14.03 6.52 34.73
CA ARG A 40 14.16 5.74 35.94
C ARG A 40 13.15 4.62 35.97
N GLY A 41 13.48 3.52 36.62
CA GLY A 41 12.50 2.45 36.86
C GLY A 41 13.12 1.08 36.70
N LYS A 42 12.30 0.11 36.31
CA LYS A 42 12.70 -1.29 36.28
C LYS A 42 12.01 -2.10 35.18
N SER A 43 12.54 -3.29 34.96
CA SER A 43 11.92 -4.34 34.15
C SER A 43 11.89 -5.67 34.90
N ASP A 44 10.96 -6.55 34.51
CA ASP A 44 10.85 -7.90 35.08
C ASP A 44 12.00 -8.82 34.61
N LYS A 45 12.49 -8.62 33.38
CA LYS A 45 13.65 -9.27 32.78
C LYS A 45 14.79 -8.30 32.52
N PRO A 46 16.04 -8.77 32.41
CA PRO A 46 17.15 -7.89 32.05
C PRO A 46 16.94 -7.27 30.66
N ALA A 47 17.30 -5.99 30.53
CA ALA A 47 17.27 -5.26 29.27
C ALA A 47 18.50 -4.34 29.18
N VAL A 48 18.88 -3.96 27.96
CA VAL A 48 20.09 -3.19 27.69
C VAL A 48 19.77 -1.69 27.81
N ALA A 49 20.41 -1.02 28.76
CA ALA A 49 20.29 0.43 28.89
C ALA A 49 20.90 1.15 27.68
N PRO A 50 20.26 2.21 27.14
CA PRO A 50 20.81 2.98 26.04
C PRO A 50 22.20 3.53 26.38
N ARG A 51 23.09 3.55 25.37
CA ARG A 51 24.48 4.06 25.42
C ARG A 51 25.45 3.29 26.31
N THR A 52 25.09 2.93 27.54
CA THR A 52 25.99 2.16 28.41
C THR A 52 26.17 0.73 27.91
N GLN A 53 25.19 0.22 27.14
CA GLN A 53 25.13 -1.16 26.67
C GLN A 53 25.20 -2.19 27.81
N GLN A 54 24.87 -1.75 29.03
CA GLN A 54 24.83 -2.59 30.21
C GLN A 54 23.45 -3.22 30.35
N GLU A 55 23.45 -4.53 30.55
CA GLU A 55 22.24 -5.28 30.84
C GLU A 55 21.89 -5.12 32.32
N ALA A 56 20.68 -4.64 32.60
CA ALA A 56 20.20 -4.38 33.94
C ALA A 56 18.69 -4.62 34.05
N LYS A 57 18.20 -4.73 35.30
CA LYS A 57 16.76 -4.71 35.61
C LYS A 57 16.30 -3.40 36.25
N ASN A 58 17.23 -2.59 36.73
CA ASN A 58 16.95 -1.27 37.30
C ASN A 58 17.69 -0.23 36.45
N PHE A 59 17.01 0.87 36.17
CA PHE A 59 17.50 1.92 35.28
C PHE A 59 17.47 3.25 36.00
N ASP A 60 18.56 4.00 35.90
CA ASP A 60 18.65 5.42 36.23
C ASP A 60 19.71 6.02 35.31
N TYR A 61 19.26 6.67 34.24
CA TYR A 61 20.13 7.27 33.24
C TYR A 61 19.50 8.51 32.61
N HIS A 62 20.32 9.34 31.98
CA HIS A 62 19.85 10.36 31.06
C HIS A 62 20.16 9.97 29.61
N PHE A 63 19.24 10.32 28.72
CA PHE A 63 19.39 10.25 27.27
C PHE A 63 19.45 11.69 26.74
N ASP A 64 20.63 12.12 26.27
CA ASP A 64 20.72 13.45 25.67
C ASP A 64 20.07 13.47 24.29
N LEU A 65 19.25 14.49 24.05
CA LEU A 65 18.66 14.74 22.75
C LEU A 65 19.73 15.23 21.75
N GLY A 66 20.77 15.91 22.23
CA GLY A 66 21.81 16.48 21.38
C GLY A 66 21.31 17.71 20.62
N ALA A 67 21.95 18.02 19.49
CA ALA A 67 21.63 19.20 18.68
C ALA A 67 20.20 19.18 18.11
N ILE A 68 19.72 20.36 17.69
CA ILE A 68 18.42 20.49 17.04
C ILE A 68 18.52 20.03 15.58
N ASP A 69 17.65 19.10 15.20
CA ASP A 69 17.55 18.65 13.81
C ASP A 69 16.84 19.69 12.94
N LYS A 70 17.25 19.80 11.68
CA LYS A 70 16.44 20.50 10.68
C LYS A 70 15.33 19.57 10.18
N ALA A 71 14.11 20.06 10.05
CA ALA A 71 12.96 19.25 9.65
C ALA A 71 13.09 18.66 8.22
N ASP A 72 13.93 19.26 7.36
CA ASP A 72 14.22 18.78 6.02
C ASP A 72 15.32 17.69 5.98
N THR A 73 16.08 17.49 7.06
CA THR A 73 17.10 16.42 7.18
C THR A 73 16.58 15.15 7.85
N TRP A 74 15.27 15.01 8.03
CA TRP A 74 14.56 14.02 8.87
C TRP A 74 14.78 12.52 8.59
N ARG A 75 15.56 12.14 7.58
CA ARG A 75 15.70 10.80 6.97
C ARG A 75 15.46 9.62 7.94
N ALA A 76 14.20 9.27 8.14
CA ALA A 76 13.62 8.17 8.93
C ALA A 76 14.10 7.92 10.39
N GLY A 77 15.00 8.73 10.94
CA GLY A 77 15.51 8.60 12.31
C GLY A 77 14.68 9.33 13.36
N PRO A 78 15.17 9.41 14.61
CA PRO A 78 14.59 10.33 15.59
C PRO A 78 14.69 11.77 15.07
N PHE A 79 13.67 12.58 15.35
CA PHE A 79 13.68 14.02 15.09
C PHE A 79 13.57 14.78 16.41
N LYS A 80 14.49 15.73 16.63
CA LYS A 80 14.66 16.42 17.91
C LYS A 80 14.68 17.92 17.68
N GLY A 81 13.51 18.49 17.45
CA GLY A 81 13.31 19.93 17.35
C GLY A 81 13.51 20.66 18.68
N LYS A 82 13.30 21.99 18.67
CA LYS A 82 13.28 22.80 19.89
C LYS A 82 12.16 22.35 20.85
N GLU A 83 10.97 22.17 20.30
CA GLU A 83 9.75 21.83 21.04
C GLU A 83 9.10 20.52 20.56
N ASN A 84 9.59 19.96 19.45
CA ASN A 84 9.02 18.76 18.85
C ASN A 84 9.99 17.59 18.99
N LEU A 85 9.54 16.49 19.58
CA LEU A 85 10.28 15.23 19.67
C LEU A 85 9.53 14.13 18.92
N TYR A 86 10.27 13.39 18.11
CA TYR A 86 9.90 12.10 17.54
C TYR A 86 11.02 11.12 17.89
N LEU A 87 10.74 10.23 18.84
CA LEU A 87 11.68 9.23 19.32
C LEU A 87 11.07 7.84 19.14
N PRO A 88 11.17 7.25 17.93
CA PRO A 88 10.54 5.96 17.64
C PRO A 88 11.20 4.79 18.39
N VAL A 89 12.50 4.88 18.64
CA VAL A 89 13.32 3.83 19.28
C VAL A 89 14.53 4.44 20.01
N GLY A 90 15.22 3.63 20.81
CA GLY A 90 16.59 3.91 21.31
C GLY A 90 16.69 4.83 22.54
N TRP A 91 15.60 5.44 22.99
CA TRP A 91 15.58 6.30 24.19
C TRP A 91 15.28 5.52 25.48
N HIS A 92 14.60 4.37 25.37
CA HIS A 92 14.22 3.47 26.47
C HIS A 92 15.12 2.21 26.51
N PRO A 93 15.15 1.42 27.60
CA PRO A 93 15.89 0.15 27.63
C PRO A 93 15.46 -0.81 26.53
N GLN A 94 16.42 -1.50 25.92
CA GLN A 94 16.21 -2.33 24.72
C GLN A 94 16.20 -3.82 25.06
N THR A 95 15.32 -4.57 24.40
CA THR A 95 15.20 -6.03 24.51
C THR A 95 14.81 -6.60 23.15
N THR A 96 15.11 -7.88 22.93
CA THR A 96 14.63 -8.64 21.76
C THR A 96 13.22 -9.19 21.94
N ASP A 97 12.71 -9.17 23.18
CA ASP A 97 11.34 -9.53 23.52
C ASP A 97 10.34 -8.49 22.98
N LEU A 98 9.08 -8.91 22.81
CA LEU A 98 7.99 -7.92 22.78
C LEU A 98 7.89 -7.24 24.14
N ILE A 99 7.31 -6.04 24.17
CA ILE A 99 7.24 -5.25 25.40
C ILE A 99 5.80 -4.95 25.81
N THR A 100 5.58 -4.91 27.12
CA THR A 100 4.45 -4.23 27.76
C THR A 100 5.01 -3.20 28.72
N TYR A 101 4.22 -2.20 29.10
CA TYR A 101 4.76 -1.16 29.96
C TYR A 101 3.72 -0.36 30.74
N ASN A 102 4.15 0.19 31.87
CA ASN A 102 3.53 1.25 32.62
C ASN A 102 4.53 2.40 32.71
N VAL A 103 4.24 3.53 32.06
CA VAL A 103 5.17 4.66 31.95
C VAL A 103 4.50 5.91 32.46
N LYS A 104 5.08 6.50 33.51
CA LYS A 104 4.74 7.86 33.92
C LYS A 104 5.66 8.84 33.18
N VAL A 105 5.08 9.78 32.46
CA VAL A 105 5.82 10.85 31.78
C VAL A 105 5.55 12.17 32.47
N THR A 106 6.60 12.96 32.68
CA THR A 106 6.52 14.37 33.06
C THR A 106 7.31 15.22 32.06
N SER A 107 6.69 16.25 31.48
CA SER A 107 7.27 17.12 30.46
C SER A 107 6.72 18.53 30.57
N GLY A 108 7.36 19.51 29.93
CA GLY A 108 6.80 20.86 29.75
C GLY A 108 5.76 20.95 28.64
N LEU A 109 5.67 19.92 27.78
CA LEU A 109 4.75 19.89 26.63
C LEU A 109 3.91 18.60 26.58
N PRO A 110 2.72 18.66 25.96
CA PRO A 110 1.94 17.48 25.61
C PRO A 110 2.81 16.37 25.03
N THR A 111 2.75 15.20 25.66
CA THR A 111 3.55 14.03 25.28
C THR A 111 2.66 12.80 25.19
N ILE A 112 2.88 11.97 24.18
CA ILE A 112 2.07 10.77 23.91
C ILE A 112 2.98 9.57 23.64
N LEU A 113 2.62 8.44 24.27
CA LEU A 113 3.09 7.09 23.96
C LEU A 113 1.87 6.23 23.60
N PRO A 114 2.03 5.15 22.83
CA PRO A 114 1.00 4.12 22.72
C PRO A 114 0.52 3.59 24.07
N GLY A 115 -0.77 3.24 24.16
CA GLY A 115 -1.35 2.61 25.34
C GLY A 115 -2.52 3.40 25.95
N LYS A 116 -3.09 2.83 27.01
CA LYS A 116 -4.18 3.44 27.77
C LYS A 116 -3.64 4.58 28.64
N ILE A 117 -4.27 5.74 28.57
CA ILE A 117 -3.99 6.87 29.46
C ILE A 117 -4.80 6.68 30.74
N THR A 118 -4.14 6.42 31.88
CA THR A 118 -4.83 6.13 33.16
C THR A 118 -4.81 7.31 34.13
N GLU A 119 -3.84 8.20 34.00
CA GLU A 119 -3.69 9.44 34.77
C GLU A 119 -3.23 10.53 33.79
N GLU A 120 -3.77 11.74 33.90
CA GLU A 120 -3.36 12.85 33.06
C GLU A 120 -3.64 14.19 33.75
N HIS A 121 -2.61 15.03 33.81
CA HIS A 121 -2.66 16.39 34.30
C HIS A 121 -1.93 17.29 33.29
N HIS A 122 -2.62 18.32 32.81
CA HIS A 122 -2.10 19.23 31.81
C HIS A 122 -2.39 20.67 32.22
N THR A 123 -1.35 21.49 32.26
CA THR A 123 -1.38 22.94 32.43
C THR A 123 -0.53 23.59 31.35
N ASP A 124 -0.58 24.92 31.22
CA ASP A 124 0.19 25.66 30.23
C ASP A 124 1.72 25.49 30.35
N GLN A 125 2.20 25.03 31.51
CA GLN A 125 3.64 24.89 31.81
C GLN A 125 4.07 23.46 32.11
N SER A 126 3.13 22.53 32.28
CA SER A 126 3.45 21.17 32.68
C SER A 126 2.46 20.16 32.14
N TYR A 127 2.99 19.01 31.74
CA TYR A 127 2.24 17.87 31.30
C TYR A 127 2.73 16.64 32.06
N GLN A 128 1.81 15.92 32.68
CA GLN A 128 2.08 14.64 33.32
C GLN A 128 1.01 13.65 32.89
N ALA A 129 1.42 12.46 32.46
CA ALA A 129 0.49 11.40 32.10
C ALA A 129 1.07 10.03 32.39
N ARG A 130 0.20 9.05 32.66
CA ARG A 130 0.54 7.65 32.79
C ARG A 130 -0.01 6.86 31.61
N PHE A 131 0.86 6.16 30.91
CA PHE A 131 0.56 5.31 29.77
C PHE A 131 0.76 3.85 30.13
N THR A 132 -0.27 3.03 29.95
CA THR A 132 -0.22 1.58 30.20
C THR A 132 -0.48 0.83 28.89
N MET A 133 0.51 0.06 28.45
CA MET A 133 0.39 -0.88 27.34
C MET A 133 0.38 -2.30 27.89
N GLU A 134 -0.82 -2.87 28.04
CA GLU A 134 -1.02 -4.25 28.52
C GLU A 134 -0.87 -5.30 27.41
N ARG A 135 -0.91 -4.87 26.15
CA ARG A 135 -0.76 -5.74 24.99
C ARG A 135 0.70 -5.75 24.52
N PRO A 136 1.27 -6.92 24.16
CA PRO A 136 2.61 -6.97 23.59
C PRO A 136 2.75 -6.04 22.36
N THR A 137 3.84 -5.29 22.28
CA THR A 137 4.20 -4.41 21.16
C THR A 137 5.70 -4.47 20.88
N GLU A 138 6.14 -4.08 19.67
CA GLU A 138 7.56 -4.11 19.27
C GLU A 138 8.37 -2.92 19.81
N GLY A 139 7.71 -1.89 20.35
CA GLY A 139 8.42 -0.69 20.82
C GLY A 139 7.58 0.30 21.59
N MET A 140 8.27 1.31 22.12
CA MET A 140 7.71 2.40 22.93
C MET A 140 8.06 3.74 22.29
N PRO A 141 7.44 4.10 21.14
CA PRO A 141 7.70 5.37 20.49
C PRO A 141 7.15 6.52 21.35
N LEU A 142 7.90 7.61 21.42
CA LEU A 142 7.55 8.79 22.20
C LEU A 142 7.47 10.02 21.30
N PHE A 143 6.38 10.77 21.44
CA PHE A 143 6.15 12.01 20.70
C PHE A 143 5.83 13.14 21.67
N SER A 144 6.48 14.27 21.52
CA SER A 144 6.22 15.47 22.32
C SER A 144 6.15 16.68 21.41
N GLY A 145 5.27 17.62 21.69
CA GLY A 145 5.05 18.78 20.82
C GLY A 145 4.06 19.79 21.40
N PRO A 146 4.02 21.02 20.85
CA PRO A 146 3.06 22.06 21.22
C PRO A 146 1.69 21.74 20.62
N TYR A 147 1.08 20.64 21.08
CA TYR A 147 -0.17 20.12 20.52
C TYR A 147 -1.40 20.73 21.21
N GLN A 148 -2.39 21.09 20.39
CA GLN A 148 -3.79 21.21 20.78
C GLN A 148 -4.43 19.82 20.75
N ILE A 149 -4.95 19.38 21.89
CA ILE A 149 -5.55 18.05 22.06
C ILE A 149 -7.07 18.17 21.88
N SER A 150 -7.63 17.40 20.96
CA SER A 150 -9.07 17.18 20.87
C SER A 150 -9.40 15.70 21.10
N GLU A 151 -10.56 15.44 21.69
CA GLU A 151 -10.94 14.10 22.13
C GLU A 151 -12.36 13.72 21.69
N LEU A 152 -12.52 12.44 21.35
CA LEU A 152 -13.82 11.80 21.13
C LEU A 152 -13.80 10.42 21.79
N ILE A 153 -14.76 10.14 22.66
CA ILE A 153 -14.99 8.79 23.18
C ILE A 153 -15.97 8.07 22.26
N SER A 154 -15.54 6.94 21.68
CA SER A 154 -16.37 6.09 20.81
C SER A 154 -16.53 4.72 21.44
N GLY A 155 -17.66 4.48 22.11
CA GLY A 155 -17.84 3.29 22.96
C GLY A 155 -16.83 3.32 24.12
N ASN A 156 -15.99 2.29 24.22
CA ASN A 156 -14.93 2.21 25.24
C ASN A 156 -13.56 2.69 24.72
N ILE A 157 -13.50 3.23 23.50
CA ILE A 157 -12.25 3.57 22.82
C ILE A 157 -12.04 5.09 22.89
N ARG A 158 -10.90 5.50 23.43
CA ARG A 158 -10.50 6.92 23.53
C ARG A 158 -9.79 7.36 22.24
N LEU A 159 -10.39 8.27 21.49
CA LEU A 159 -9.81 8.82 20.27
C LEU A 159 -9.27 10.22 20.52
N ARG A 160 -8.04 10.50 20.06
CA ARG A 160 -7.45 11.84 20.19
C ARG A 160 -6.75 12.31 18.93
N SER A 161 -6.78 13.61 18.70
CA SER A 161 -5.89 14.30 17.78
C SER A 161 -4.93 15.16 18.59
N TYR A 162 -3.65 15.04 18.28
CA TYR A 162 -2.56 15.87 18.79
C TYR A 162 -2.07 16.73 17.63
N PHE A 163 -2.76 17.84 17.38
CA PHE A 163 -2.50 18.70 16.21
C PHE A 163 -1.89 20.02 16.62
N TYR A 164 -1.23 20.71 15.70
CA TYR A 164 -0.71 22.05 15.97
C TYR A 164 -1.84 23.09 15.97
N GLU A 165 -1.58 24.24 16.57
CA GLU A 165 -2.42 25.42 16.46
C GLU A 165 -2.73 25.74 14.98
N GLY A 166 -3.99 26.07 14.68
CA GLY A 166 -4.50 26.33 13.34
C GLY A 166 -5.03 25.10 12.59
N MET A 167 -4.98 23.90 13.21
CA MET A 167 -5.50 22.65 12.64
C MET A 167 -6.82 22.18 13.27
N GLU A 168 -7.45 23.01 14.11
CA GLU A 168 -8.63 22.65 14.93
C GLU A 168 -9.80 22.18 14.06
N SER A 169 -9.99 22.80 12.89
CA SER A 169 -11.03 22.42 11.92
C SER A 169 -10.84 21.01 11.32
N LEU A 170 -9.65 20.41 11.47
CA LEU A 170 -9.38 19.04 11.02
C LEU A 170 -9.76 18.01 12.09
N SER A 171 -9.57 18.32 13.37
CA SER A 171 -9.67 17.38 14.51
C SER A 171 -10.99 16.61 14.51
N ASP A 172 -12.12 17.32 14.50
CA ASP A 172 -13.46 16.71 14.53
C ASP A 172 -13.70 15.73 13.38
N ARG A 173 -13.26 16.09 12.17
CA ARG A 173 -13.44 15.24 10.99
C ARG A 173 -12.60 13.98 11.09
N TYR A 174 -11.35 14.12 11.51
CA TYR A 174 -10.45 12.98 11.70
C TYR A 174 -10.95 12.04 12.79
N LEU A 175 -11.36 12.55 13.96
CA LEU A 175 -11.88 11.74 15.06
C LEU A 175 -13.14 10.96 14.68
N LYS A 176 -14.11 11.62 14.04
CA LYS A 176 -15.34 10.96 13.55
C LYS A 176 -15.01 9.89 12.51
N ARG A 177 -14.07 10.17 11.60
CA ARG A 177 -13.66 9.22 10.57
C ARG A 177 -12.94 8.00 11.16
N THR A 178 -12.10 8.21 12.17
CA THR A 178 -11.46 7.13 12.93
C THR A 178 -12.50 6.22 13.59
N ALA A 179 -13.50 6.78 14.27
CA ALA A 179 -14.58 5.99 14.87
C ALA A 179 -15.34 5.12 13.84
N GLN A 180 -15.59 5.67 12.65
CA GLN A 180 -16.24 4.94 11.55
C GLN A 180 -15.38 3.78 11.04
N TYR A 181 -14.06 3.98 10.86
CA TYR A 181 -13.15 2.92 10.44
C TYR A 181 -13.04 1.81 11.49
N ILE A 182 -12.86 2.17 12.77
CA ILE A 182 -12.81 1.19 13.86
C ILE A 182 -14.10 0.36 13.88
N THR A 183 -15.26 1.01 13.87
CA THR A 183 -16.57 0.32 13.85
C THR A 183 -16.69 -0.65 12.66
N ARG A 184 -16.20 -0.25 11.48
CA ARG A 184 -16.21 -1.10 10.29
C ARG A 184 -15.30 -2.32 10.48
N PHE A 185 -14.07 -2.12 10.93
CA PHE A 185 -13.11 -3.21 11.12
C PHE A 185 -13.53 -4.16 12.22
N GLU A 186 -14.18 -3.66 13.28
CA GLU A 186 -14.73 -4.51 14.34
C GLU A 186 -15.78 -5.49 13.81
N LYS A 187 -16.65 -5.04 12.90
CA LYS A 187 -17.62 -5.92 12.22
C LYS A 187 -16.96 -6.98 11.33
N GLN A 188 -15.80 -6.65 10.75
CA GLN A 188 -15.10 -7.53 9.82
C GLN A 188 -14.19 -8.55 10.53
N ILE A 189 -13.53 -8.16 11.63
CA ILE A 189 -12.41 -8.91 12.25
C ILE A 189 -12.69 -9.31 13.71
N GLY A 190 -13.44 -8.51 14.46
CA GLY A 190 -13.62 -8.67 15.91
C GLY A 190 -13.19 -7.42 16.68
N PRO A 191 -13.29 -7.41 18.03
CA PRO A 191 -13.09 -6.20 18.83
C PRO A 191 -11.75 -5.51 18.62
N TYR A 192 -11.75 -4.18 18.66
CA TYR A 192 -10.53 -3.40 18.50
C TYR A 192 -9.51 -3.69 19.62
N PRO A 193 -8.22 -3.94 19.29
CA PRO A 193 -7.26 -4.50 20.25
C PRO A 193 -6.72 -3.52 21.30
N PHE A 194 -6.87 -2.21 21.11
CA PHE A 194 -6.24 -1.19 21.96
C PHE A 194 -7.28 -0.29 22.64
N ALA A 195 -6.88 0.34 23.75
CA ALA A 195 -7.76 1.21 24.54
C ALA A 195 -8.09 2.56 23.85
N GLY A 196 -7.33 2.92 22.82
CA GLY A 196 -7.48 4.18 22.11
C GLY A 196 -6.76 4.18 20.76
N PHE A 197 -7.10 5.18 19.93
CA PHE A 197 -6.35 5.49 18.72
C PHE A 197 -6.06 6.99 18.64
N HIS A 198 -4.80 7.35 18.39
CA HIS A 198 -4.34 8.72 18.41
C HIS A 198 -3.75 9.14 17.06
N ILE A 199 -4.09 10.34 16.60
CA ILE A 199 -3.54 10.92 15.36
C ILE A 199 -2.64 12.08 15.76
N VAL A 200 -1.35 11.95 15.47
CA VAL A 200 -0.34 12.90 15.92
C VAL A 200 0.25 13.63 14.73
N ALA A 201 0.12 14.95 14.71
CA ALA A 201 0.71 15.78 13.67
C ALA A 201 2.23 15.84 13.80
N SER A 202 2.91 15.74 12.67
CA SER A 202 4.37 15.77 12.60
C SER A 202 4.86 17.02 11.88
N PRO A 203 6.00 17.62 12.28
CA PRO A 203 6.60 18.71 11.53
C PRO A 203 7.40 18.18 10.32
N ILE A 204 7.69 16.88 10.29
CA ILE A 204 8.40 16.20 9.20
C ILE A 204 7.40 15.52 8.26
N PRO A 205 7.70 15.37 6.96
CA PRO A 205 6.81 14.76 5.97
C PRO A 205 6.84 13.22 6.08
N ALA A 206 6.53 12.70 7.27
CA ALA A 206 6.47 11.29 7.59
C ALA A 206 5.03 10.79 7.70
N GLY A 207 4.84 9.47 7.62
CA GLY A 207 3.59 8.77 7.88
C GLY A 207 3.90 7.38 8.40
N TYR A 208 3.63 7.14 9.68
CA TYR A 208 3.93 5.88 10.37
C TYR A 208 2.74 5.43 11.23
N GLY A 209 2.45 4.13 11.20
CA GLY A 209 1.46 3.48 12.04
C GLY A 209 2.12 2.74 13.20
N PHE A 210 1.64 2.97 14.41
CA PHE A 210 2.03 2.30 15.64
C PHE A 210 0.81 1.68 16.32
N ALA A 211 1.03 0.84 17.33
CA ALA A 211 -0.06 0.34 18.17
C ALA A 211 -0.87 1.50 18.75
N GLY A 212 -2.17 1.58 18.47
CA GLY A 212 -3.07 2.65 18.96
C GLY A 212 -2.72 4.06 18.49
N LEU A 213 -1.89 4.27 17.47
CA LEU A 213 -1.45 5.62 17.09
C LEU A 213 -0.96 5.70 15.63
N THR A 214 -1.15 6.86 14.98
CA THR A 214 -0.44 7.21 13.75
C THR A 214 0.25 8.57 13.88
N TYR A 215 1.47 8.67 13.36
CA TYR A 215 2.26 9.90 13.31
C TYR A 215 2.41 10.36 11.87
N MET A 216 1.83 11.52 11.53
CA MET A 216 1.71 11.96 10.13
C MET A 216 1.99 13.44 9.96
N GLY A 217 2.73 13.80 8.91
CA GLY A 217 3.08 15.18 8.58
C GLY A 217 1.86 16.11 8.55
N ALA A 218 1.93 17.24 9.24
CA ALA A 218 0.82 18.20 9.35
C ALA A 218 0.30 18.67 7.98
N ARG A 219 1.23 18.88 7.03
CA ARG A 219 0.88 19.24 5.64
C ARG A 219 0.18 18.11 4.89
N VAL A 220 0.47 16.86 5.23
CA VAL A 220 -0.21 15.68 4.67
C VAL A 220 -1.60 15.58 5.26
N LEU A 221 -1.75 15.71 6.58
CA LEU A 221 -3.06 15.68 7.27
C LEU A 221 -4.06 16.72 6.71
N ALA A 222 -3.57 17.87 6.22
CA ALA A 222 -4.41 18.90 5.61
C ALA A 222 -4.95 18.52 4.21
N LEU A 223 -4.43 17.48 3.56
CA LEU A 223 -4.88 17.06 2.23
C LEU A 223 -6.22 16.31 2.33
N PRO A 224 -7.28 16.74 1.62
CA PRO A 224 -8.63 16.19 1.79
C PRO A 224 -8.77 14.68 1.60
N PHE A 225 -7.93 14.08 0.74
CA PHE A 225 -8.03 12.65 0.42
C PHE A 225 -7.46 11.73 1.49
N ILE A 226 -6.63 12.23 2.42
CA ILE A 226 -5.94 11.40 3.42
C ILE A 226 -6.91 10.71 4.37
N GLN A 227 -8.01 11.36 4.72
CA GLN A 227 -9.10 10.79 5.53
C GLN A 227 -9.77 9.58 4.87
N ASP A 228 -9.67 9.47 3.54
CA ASP A 228 -10.36 8.49 2.73
C ASP A 228 -9.46 7.41 2.12
N SER A 229 -8.15 7.66 2.08
CA SER A 229 -7.14 6.73 1.57
C SER A 229 -6.25 6.18 2.67
N SER A 230 -5.61 7.03 3.47
CA SER A 230 -4.49 6.60 4.33
C SER A 230 -4.92 6.38 5.78
N LEU A 231 -5.87 7.15 6.30
CA LEU A 231 -6.29 7.02 7.70
C LEU A 231 -6.82 5.61 8.02
N GLY A 232 -7.65 5.05 7.14
CA GLY A 232 -8.17 3.69 7.32
C GLY A 232 -7.07 2.62 7.29
N HIS A 233 -6.04 2.82 6.46
CA HIS A 233 -4.89 1.92 6.34
C HIS A 233 -4.08 1.90 7.65
N GLU A 234 -3.75 3.07 8.19
CA GLU A 234 -3.03 3.19 9.46
C GLU A 234 -3.83 2.64 10.65
N ILE A 235 -5.16 2.87 10.68
CA ILE A 235 -6.02 2.29 11.72
C ILE A 235 -6.03 0.78 11.61
N LEU A 236 -6.16 0.22 10.41
CA LEU A 236 -6.25 -1.22 10.23
C LEU A 236 -4.95 -1.95 10.59
N HIS A 237 -3.79 -1.29 10.51
CA HIS A 237 -2.53 -1.84 11.00
C HIS A 237 -2.54 -2.22 12.49
N ASN A 238 -3.52 -1.74 13.26
CA ASN A 238 -3.74 -2.16 14.65
C ASN A 238 -4.15 -3.63 14.77
N TYR A 239 -4.74 -4.22 13.73
CA TYR A 239 -4.96 -5.66 13.64
C TYR A 239 -3.79 -6.36 12.93
N TRP A 240 -3.33 -5.81 11.81
CA TRP A 240 -2.32 -6.45 10.94
C TRP A 240 -1.01 -5.64 10.94
N GLY A 241 0.06 -6.15 11.55
CA GLY A 241 1.30 -5.40 11.77
C GLY A 241 1.54 -5.16 13.25
N ASN A 242 0.61 -4.48 13.93
CA ASN A 242 0.71 -4.17 15.37
C ASN A 242 -0.12 -5.10 16.26
N GLY A 243 -1.08 -5.83 15.67
CA GLY A 243 -1.96 -6.78 16.37
C GLY A 243 -1.51 -8.22 16.15
N VAL A 244 -1.34 -8.64 14.90
CA VAL A 244 -0.65 -9.86 14.50
C VAL A 244 0.62 -9.45 13.78
N PHE A 245 1.76 -9.88 14.29
CA PHE A 245 3.07 -9.46 13.78
C PHE A 245 3.42 -10.30 12.54
N PRO A 246 3.82 -9.69 11.42
CA PRO A 246 4.31 -10.45 10.28
C PRO A 246 5.59 -11.19 10.64
N ASP A 247 5.66 -12.48 10.33
CA ASP A 247 6.93 -13.17 10.26
C ASP A 247 7.68 -12.68 9.02
N TYR A 248 8.58 -11.71 9.25
CA TYR A 248 9.42 -11.18 8.19
C TYR A 248 10.36 -12.22 7.60
N GLN A 249 10.54 -13.44 8.12
CA GLN A 249 11.28 -14.47 7.39
C GLN A 249 10.46 -15.03 6.22
N THR A 250 9.15 -15.17 6.39
CA THR A 250 8.22 -15.68 5.38
C THR A 250 7.47 -14.60 4.60
N GLY A 251 7.65 -13.33 4.94
CA GLY A 251 7.22 -12.17 4.14
C GLY A 251 6.14 -11.33 4.82
N ASN A 252 6.19 -10.03 4.56
CA ASN A 252 5.24 -9.07 5.11
C ASN A 252 3.92 -9.09 4.35
N TRP A 253 2.99 -9.91 4.84
CA TRP A 253 1.62 -10.02 4.32
C TRP A 253 0.71 -8.86 4.77
N ALA A 254 1.06 -8.16 5.86
CA ALA A 254 0.21 -7.15 6.48
C ALA A 254 -0.06 -5.97 5.54
N GLU A 255 0.95 -5.48 4.80
CA GLU A 255 0.76 -4.38 3.85
C GLU A 255 -0.29 -4.71 2.78
N GLY A 256 -0.24 -5.91 2.23
CA GLY A 256 -1.21 -6.36 1.22
C GLY A 256 -2.60 -6.55 1.78
N LEU A 257 -2.74 -7.18 2.95
CA LEU A 257 -4.05 -7.38 3.59
C LEU A 257 -4.67 -6.05 4.01
N THR A 258 -3.87 -5.14 4.56
CA THR A 258 -4.29 -3.79 4.93
C THR A 258 -4.70 -3.00 3.69
N THR A 259 -3.91 -3.01 2.61
CA THR A 259 -4.26 -2.36 1.34
C THR A 259 -5.58 -2.91 0.78
N TYR A 260 -5.80 -4.23 0.87
CA TYR A 260 -7.03 -4.85 0.39
C TYR A 260 -8.26 -4.41 1.20
N MET A 261 -8.15 -4.49 2.53
CA MET A 261 -9.28 -4.26 3.43
C MET A 261 -9.57 -2.78 3.70
N ALA A 262 -8.55 -1.93 3.79
CA ALA A 262 -8.72 -0.50 4.03
C ALA A 262 -8.94 0.27 2.73
N ASP A 263 -8.10 0.07 1.71
CA ASP A 263 -8.13 0.91 0.51
C ASP A 263 -9.12 0.36 -0.52
N TYR A 264 -8.91 -0.88 -0.94
CA TYR A 264 -9.70 -1.47 -2.01
C TYR A 264 -11.17 -1.65 -1.63
N MET A 265 -11.47 -2.20 -0.46
CA MET A 265 -12.86 -2.32 0.00
C MET A 265 -13.52 -0.95 0.22
N THR A 266 -12.76 0.13 0.50
CA THR A 266 -13.33 1.49 0.52
C THR A 266 -13.65 1.97 -0.88
N ALA A 267 -12.81 1.68 -1.87
CA ALA A 267 -13.12 1.96 -3.28
C ALA A 267 -14.37 1.19 -3.73
N GLU A 268 -14.48 -0.09 -3.35
CA GLU A 268 -15.63 -0.96 -3.62
C GLU A 268 -16.93 -0.44 -2.98
N GLN A 269 -16.88 0.02 -1.73
CA GLN A 269 -18.02 0.66 -1.07
C GLN A 269 -18.45 1.96 -1.76
N LYS A 270 -17.51 2.68 -2.38
CA LYS A 270 -17.81 3.93 -3.09
C LYS A 270 -18.48 3.66 -4.44
N SER A 271 -17.95 2.74 -5.26
CA SER A 271 -18.62 2.25 -6.47
C SER A 271 -17.90 1.04 -7.09
N ALA A 272 -18.61 0.29 -7.94
CA ALA A 272 -18.02 -0.81 -8.71
C ALA A 272 -16.92 -0.31 -9.67
N GLU A 273 -17.09 0.88 -10.25
CA GLU A 273 -16.12 1.50 -11.15
C GLU A 273 -14.83 1.84 -10.43
N LYS A 274 -14.89 2.38 -9.20
CA LYS A 274 -13.68 2.68 -8.42
C LYS A 274 -12.91 1.43 -8.03
N ALA A 275 -13.62 0.34 -7.71
CA ALA A 275 -12.99 -0.95 -7.46
C ALA A 275 -12.32 -1.50 -8.72
N ARG A 276 -13.03 -1.45 -9.87
CA ARG A 276 -12.50 -1.85 -11.18
C ARG A 276 -11.26 -1.05 -11.55
N ASP A 277 -11.31 0.27 -11.42
CA ASP A 277 -10.20 1.17 -11.73
C ASP A 277 -8.99 0.92 -10.84
N MET A 278 -9.20 0.57 -9.56
CA MET A 278 -8.09 0.23 -8.66
C MET A 278 -7.42 -1.08 -9.06
N ARG A 279 -8.19 -2.15 -9.35
CA ARG A 279 -7.63 -3.42 -9.86
C ARG A 279 -6.87 -3.22 -11.17
N LEU A 280 -7.48 -2.51 -12.12
CA LEU A 280 -6.82 -2.14 -13.36
C LEU A 280 -5.51 -1.36 -13.11
N SER A 281 -5.50 -0.42 -12.16
CA SER A 281 -4.28 0.33 -11.82
C SER A 281 -3.17 -0.58 -11.29
N TRP A 282 -3.52 -1.61 -10.52
CA TRP A 282 -2.56 -2.62 -10.04
C TRP A 282 -2.03 -3.49 -11.17
N LEU A 283 -2.87 -3.88 -12.13
CA LEU A 283 -2.43 -4.63 -13.31
C LEU A 283 -1.50 -3.81 -14.21
N ARG A 284 -1.77 -2.50 -14.36
CA ARG A 284 -0.88 -1.58 -15.11
C ARG A 284 0.43 -1.36 -14.38
N ASP A 285 0.40 -1.15 -13.07
CA ASP A 285 1.60 -1.06 -12.24
C ASP A 285 2.47 -2.33 -12.37
N TYR A 286 1.85 -3.51 -12.41
CA TYR A 286 2.56 -4.79 -12.62
C TYR A 286 3.11 -4.92 -14.05
N ALA A 287 2.34 -4.52 -15.06
CA ALA A 287 2.80 -4.54 -16.45
C ALA A 287 3.98 -3.59 -16.73
N ALA A 288 4.15 -2.56 -15.89
CA ALA A 288 5.26 -1.60 -15.93
C ALA A 288 6.51 -2.08 -15.17
N LEU A 289 6.47 -3.23 -14.48
CA LEU A 289 7.65 -3.76 -13.80
C LEU A 289 8.72 -4.19 -14.82
N PRO A 290 9.99 -3.82 -14.61
CA PRO A 290 11.10 -4.34 -15.41
C PRO A 290 11.24 -5.85 -15.28
N ASP A 291 11.82 -6.47 -16.30
CA ASP A 291 12.23 -7.87 -16.23
C ASP A 291 13.15 -8.09 -15.03
N GLY A 292 12.91 -9.19 -14.29
CA GLY A 292 13.65 -9.54 -13.08
C GLY A 292 13.20 -8.85 -11.79
N GLN A 293 12.31 -7.83 -11.85
CA GLN A 293 11.79 -7.15 -10.65
C GLN A 293 10.53 -7.79 -10.05
N ASP A 294 9.91 -8.75 -10.76
CA ASP A 294 8.83 -9.56 -10.18
C ASP A 294 9.40 -10.63 -9.26
N GLN A 295 8.99 -10.58 -8.00
CA GLN A 295 9.40 -11.52 -6.95
C GLN A 295 8.18 -12.12 -6.23
N PRO A 296 8.32 -13.29 -5.59
CA PRO A 296 7.28 -13.84 -4.74
C PRO A 296 6.93 -12.86 -3.62
N VAL A 297 5.64 -12.74 -3.29
CA VAL A 297 5.21 -11.88 -2.17
C VAL A 297 5.69 -12.42 -0.81
N SER A 298 6.01 -13.72 -0.70
CA SER A 298 6.67 -14.29 0.48
C SER A 298 8.12 -13.79 0.68
N ARG A 299 8.73 -13.16 -0.33
CA ARG A 299 10.04 -12.51 -0.19
C ARG A 299 9.95 -11.02 0.15
N PHE A 300 8.79 -10.39 0.01
CA PHE A 300 8.62 -8.98 0.32
C PHE A 300 8.76 -8.74 1.83
N LYS A 301 9.65 -7.82 2.23
CA LYS A 301 9.91 -7.48 3.65
C LYS A 301 9.44 -6.07 3.98
N ALA A 302 9.92 -5.12 3.18
CA ALA A 302 9.58 -3.71 3.30
C ALA A 302 9.64 -3.05 1.92
N LYS A 303 8.98 -1.91 1.81
CA LYS A 303 9.06 -1.05 0.62
C LYS A 303 10.42 -0.34 0.58
N HIS A 304 11.10 -0.44 -0.56
CA HIS A 304 12.35 0.28 -0.84
C HIS A 304 12.33 1.01 -2.19
N GLY A 305 11.18 1.06 -2.87
CA GLY A 305 10.99 1.70 -4.18
C GLY A 305 9.57 1.47 -4.71
N GLN A 306 9.26 1.96 -5.91
CA GLN A 306 7.96 1.70 -6.54
C GLN A 306 7.83 0.24 -6.95
N ALA A 307 8.89 -0.40 -7.47
CA ALA A 307 8.84 -1.81 -7.86
C ALA A 307 8.45 -2.73 -6.69
N SER A 308 9.07 -2.56 -5.52
CA SER A 308 8.72 -3.32 -4.31
C SER A 308 7.31 -3.01 -3.80
N GLN A 309 6.81 -1.79 -3.99
CA GLN A 309 5.42 -1.44 -3.68
C GLN A 309 4.43 -2.21 -4.57
N VAL A 310 4.71 -2.38 -5.87
CA VAL A 310 3.85 -3.15 -6.77
C VAL A 310 3.69 -4.59 -6.28
N ILE A 311 4.74 -5.17 -5.71
CA ILE A 311 4.68 -6.54 -5.18
C ILE A 311 4.02 -6.59 -3.80
N GLY A 312 4.57 -5.88 -2.81
CA GLY A 312 4.15 -5.99 -1.41
C GLY A 312 2.76 -5.45 -1.12
N TYR A 313 2.29 -4.48 -1.91
CA TYR A 313 1.00 -3.82 -1.71
C TYR A 313 0.01 -4.26 -2.78
N ASN A 314 0.28 -3.93 -4.06
CA ASN A 314 -0.70 -4.12 -5.13
C ASN A 314 -0.96 -5.61 -5.42
N LYS A 315 0.08 -6.38 -5.75
CA LYS A 315 -0.03 -7.83 -6.06
C LYS A 315 -0.58 -8.57 -4.84
N SER A 316 -0.01 -8.32 -3.65
CA SER A 316 -0.47 -8.93 -2.40
C SER A 316 -1.96 -8.64 -2.11
N ALA A 317 -2.42 -7.40 -2.26
CA ALA A 317 -3.84 -7.05 -2.12
C ALA A 317 -4.74 -7.75 -3.16
N PHE A 318 -4.26 -7.87 -4.41
CA PHE A 318 -4.97 -8.58 -5.47
C PHE A 318 -5.08 -10.08 -5.16
N ILE A 319 -4.09 -10.69 -4.51
CA ILE A 319 -4.16 -12.09 -4.07
C ILE A 319 -5.29 -12.26 -3.07
N PHE A 320 -5.43 -11.37 -2.09
CA PHE A 320 -6.57 -11.40 -1.16
C PHE A 320 -7.90 -11.17 -1.87
N HIS A 321 -7.94 -10.32 -2.91
CA HIS A 321 -9.11 -10.18 -3.78
C HIS A 321 -9.51 -11.50 -4.44
N MET A 322 -8.57 -12.16 -5.11
CA MET A 322 -8.82 -13.44 -5.76
C MET A 322 -9.20 -14.53 -4.75
N LEU A 323 -8.60 -14.52 -3.56
CA LEU A 323 -8.94 -15.46 -2.49
C LEU A 323 -10.39 -15.25 -2.02
N ARG A 324 -10.81 -14.01 -1.78
CA ARG A 324 -12.21 -13.67 -1.47
C ARG A 324 -13.16 -14.10 -2.59
N GLN A 325 -12.80 -13.86 -3.85
CA GLN A 325 -13.61 -14.31 -5.00
C GLN A 325 -13.74 -15.84 -5.04
N LYS A 326 -12.67 -16.57 -4.68
CA LYS A 326 -12.63 -18.04 -4.71
C LYS A 326 -13.50 -18.69 -3.62
N ILE A 327 -13.48 -18.16 -2.40
CA ILE A 327 -14.16 -18.77 -1.24
C ILE A 327 -15.45 -18.05 -0.83
N GLY A 328 -15.70 -16.87 -1.38
CA GLY A 328 -16.85 -16.03 -1.06
C GLY A 328 -16.69 -15.17 0.20
N ASP A 329 -17.42 -14.05 0.22
CA ASP A 329 -17.33 -13.00 1.26
C ASP A 329 -17.52 -13.53 2.68
N GLY A 330 -18.57 -14.34 2.89
CA GLY A 330 -18.91 -14.86 4.21
C GLY A 330 -17.81 -15.72 4.81
N ILE A 331 -17.19 -16.59 4.00
CA ILE A 331 -16.08 -17.45 4.41
C ILE A 331 -14.82 -16.61 4.62
N PHE A 332 -14.54 -15.67 3.72
CA PHE A 332 -13.38 -14.79 3.82
C PHE A 332 -13.32 -14.04 5.16
N PHE A 333 -14.40 -13.34 5.55
CA PHE A 333 -14.40 -12.63 6.83
C PHE A 333 -14.44 -13.57 8.04
N LYS A 334 -15.04 -14.76 7.93
CA LYS A 334 -14.95 -15.79 8.99
C LYS A 334 -13.51 -16.28 9.17
N ALA A 335 -12.76 -16.48 8.08
CA ALA A 335 -11.36 -16.88 8.11
C ALA A 335 -10.45 -15.80 8.71
N LEU A 336 -10.72 -14.52 8.42
CA LEU A 336 -10.01 -13.40 9.05
C LEU A 336 -10.28 -13.32 10.56
N ARG A 337 -11.54 -13.49 11.00
CA ARG A 337 -11.88 -13.58 12.43
C ARG A 337 -11.17 -14.74 13.11
N HIS A 338 -11.16 -15.91 12.48
CA HIS A 338 -10.46 -17.07 12.98
C HIS A 338 -8.94 -16.84 13.07
N PHE A 339 -8.35 -16.19 12.06
CA PHE A 339 -6.93 -15.84 12.07
C PHE A 339 -6.60 -14.87 13.22
N TRP A 340 -7.40 -13.81 13.38
CA TRP A 340 -7.26 -12.87 14.49
C TRP A 340 -7.35 -13.57 15.86
N GLN A 341 -8.36 -14.41 16.08
CA GLN A 341 -8.57 -15.10 17.36
C GLN A 341 -7.40 -16.00 17.76
N ASN A 342 -6.75 -16.65 16.79
CA ASN A 342 -5.67 -17.59 17.07
C ASN A 342 -4.27 -16.95 17.11
N HIS A 343 -4.08 -15.84 16.40
CA HIS A 343 -2.77 -15.20 16.20
C HIS A 343 -2.63 -13.78 16.78
N ALA A 344 -3.67 -13.21 17.41
CA ALA A 344 -3.54 -11.92 18.09
C ALA A 344 -2.35 -11.91 19.08
N PHE A 345 -1.53 -10.89 18.93
CA PHE A 345 -0.28 -10.61 19.64
C PHE A 345 0.79 -11.70 19.51
N LYS A 346 0.83 -12.38 18.36
CA LYS A 346 1.86 -13.36 17.99
C LYS A 346 2.40 -13.06 16.60
N MET A 347 3.61 -13.57 16.33
CA MET A 347 4.13 -13.65 14.96
C MET A 347 3.35 -14.69 14.13
N ALA A 348 3.07 -14.35 12.87
CA ALA A 348 2.41 -15.24 11.91
C ALA A 348 2.95 -15.01 10.49
N GLY A 349 3.14 -16.10 9.75
CA GLY A 349 3.54 -16.09 8.34
C GLY A 349 2.36 -16.37 7.39
N TRP A 350 2.65 -16.41 6.09
CA TRP A 350 1.66 -16.75 5.06
C TRP A 350 1.03 -18.14 5.26
N ILE A 351 1.78 -19.11 5.82
CA ILE A 351 1.24 -20.45 6.10
C ILE A 351 0.12 -20.41 7.13
N ASN A 352 0.22 -19.56 8.16
CA ASN A 352 -0.82 -19.43 9.17
C ASN A 352 -2.10 -18.78 8.60
N ILE A 353 -1.94 -17.87 7.63
CA ILE A 353 -3.06 -17.33 6.87
C ILE A 353 -3.70 -18.44 6.04
N GLN A 354 -2.91 -19.19 5.28
CA GLN A 354 -3.41 -20.32 4.49
C GLN A 354 -4.19 -21.30 5.38
N ASP A 355 -3.60 -21.77 6.48
CA ASP A 355 -4.23 -22.71 7.41
C ASP A 355 -5.57 -22.19 7.94
N SER A 356 -5.64 -20.91 8.34
CA SER A 356 -6.89 -20.31 8.84
C SER A 356 -7.97 -20.29 7.76
N PHE A 357 -7.59 -19.99 6.52
CA PHE A 357 -8.50 -19.97 5.39
C PHE A 357 -8.95 -21.38 4.97
N GLU A 358 -8.06 -22.36 4.95
CA GLU A 358 -8.40 -23.77 4.65
C GLU A 358 -9.30 -24.36 5.73
N GLN A 359 -9.01 -24.12 7.01
CA GLN A 359 -9.84 -24.61 8.12
C GLN A 359 -11.27 -24.05 8.08
N VAL A 360 -11.46 -22.77 7.75
CA VAL A 360 -12.79 -22.18 7.71
C VAL A 360 -13.52 -22.49 6.40
N SER A 361 -12.80 -22.56 5.27
CA SER A 361 -13.40 -22.81 3.95
C SER A 361 -13.60 -24.29 3.62
N GLN A 362 -12.92 -25.20 4.32
CA GLN A 362 -12.86 -26.63 3.99
C GLN A 362 -12.41 -26.88 2.53
N THR A 363 -11.61 -25.96 1.99
CA THR A 363 -11.07 -25.99 0.63
C THR A 363 -9.55 -26.10 0.72
N ASP A 364 -8.94 -26.99 -0.06
CA ASP A 364 -7.49 -27.01 -0.26
C ASP A 364 -7.07 -25.78 -1.07
N LEU A 365 -6.22 -24.95 -0.47
CA LEU A 365 -5.70 -23.71 -1.04
C LEU A 365 -4.20 -23.81 -1.35
N ASN A 366 -3.57 -24.97 -1.20
CA ASN A 366 -2.14 -25.13 -1.44
C ASN A 366 -1.72 -24.69 -2.85
N ASP A 367 -2.42 -25.16 -3.90
CA ASP A 367 -2.14 -24.73 -5.28
C ASP A 367 -2.30 -23.20 -5.45
N PHE A 368 -3.23 -22.58 -4.73
CA PHE A 368 -3.46 -21.13 -4.80
C PHE A 368 -2.29 -20.36 -4.16
N PHE A 369 -1.89 -20.71 -2.93
CA PHE A 369 -0.78 -20.03 -2.24
C PHE A 369 0.56 -20.33 -2.91
N GLN A 370 0.81 -21.55 -3.39
CA GLN A 370 2.05 -21.84 -4.12
C GLN A 370 2.18 -20.99 -5.38
N GLN A 371 1.10 -20.88 -6.17
CA GLN A 371 1.12 -20.12 -7.41
C GLN A 371 1.23 -18.60 -7.19
N TRP A 372 0.45 -18.05 -6.25
CA TRP A 372 0.31 -16.61 -6.13
C TRP A 372 1.19 -15.98 -5.06
N VAL A 373 1.46 -16.70 -3.96
CA VAL A 373 2.26 -16.20 -2.84
C VAL A 373 3.74 -16.53 -3.01
N ASN A 374 4.04 -17.79 -3.34
CA ASN A 374 5.42 -18.28 -3.49
C ASN A 374 5.95 -18.22 -4.92
N GLY A 375 5.07 -18.08 -5.91
CA GLY A 375 5.41 -17.97 -7.33
C GLY A 375 5.63 -16.53 -7.82
N THR A 376 6.23 -16.43 -9.00
CA THR A 376 6.32 -15.21 -9.80
C THR A 376 5.44 -15.33 -11.05
N GLY A 377 5.26 -14.22 -11.75
CA GLY A 377 4.50 -14.15 -12.98
C GLY A 377 3.01 -13.89 -12.77
N ALA A 378 2.34 -13.72 -13.91
CA ALA A 378 0.91 -13.68 -14.04
C ALA A 378 0.54 -14.27 -15.42
N PRO A 379 -0.64 -14.91 -15.56
CA PRO A 379 -1.06 -15.48 -16.83
C PRO A 379 -1.24 -14.38 -17.87
N GLY A 380 -0.72 -14.61 -19.08
CA GLY A 380 -1.03 -13.81 -20.26
C GLY A 380 -1.86 -14.64 -21.24
N PHE A 381 -2.86 -14.02 -21.86
CA PHE A 381 -3.80 -14.71 -22.74
C PHE A 381 -3.62 -14.30 -24.20
N LYS A 382 -3.76 -15.28 -25.09
CA LYS A 382 -3.69 -15.12 -26.54
C LYS A 382 -4.71 -16.03 -27.21
N ASN A 383 -5.05 -15.73 -28.45
CA ASN A 383 -6.00 -16.50 -29.26
C ASN A 383 -7.34 -16.76 -28.55
N PHE A 384 -7.87 -15.75 -27.86
CA PHE A 384 -9.20 -15.82 -27.28
C PHE A 384 -10.25 -15.83 -28.40
N SER A 385 -11.15 -16.79 -28.39
CA SER A 385 -12.23 -16.90 -29.38
C SER A 385 -13.48 -17.49 -28.77
N ALA A 386 -14.63 -17.20 -29.39
CA ALA A 386 -15.93 -17.71 -28.97
C ALA A 386 -16.75 -18.16 -30.19
N GLN A 387 -17.49 -19.26 -30.03
CA GLN A 387 -18.45 -19.77 -30.99
C GLN A 387 -19.76 -20.09 -30.27
N ALA A 388 -20.90 -19.98 -30.95
CA ALA A 388 -22.17 -20.38 -30.35
C ALA A 388 -23.01 -21.27 -31.25
N ARG A 389 -23.64 -22.27 -30.64
CA ARG A 389 -24.60 -23.15 -31.30
C ARG A 389 -25.94 -23.10 -30.60
N HIS A 390 -27.00 -22.79 -31.37
CA HIS A 390 -28.36 -22.86 -30.86
C HIS A 390 -28.82 -24.31 -30.72
N GLN A 391 -29.46 -24.62 -29.59
CA GLN A 391 -30.13 -25.88 -29.33
C GLN A 391 -31.56 -25.63 -28.87
N GLN A 392 -32.52 -26.23 -29.59
CA GLN A 392 -33.95 -26.13 -29.27
C GLN A 392 -34.21 -26.52 -27.81
N GLY A 393 -35.00 -25.69 -27.10
CA GLY A 393 -35.37 -25.89 -25.71
C GLY A 393 -34.28 -25.57 -24.67
N LYS A 394 -33.02 -25.34 -25.06
CA LYS A 394 -31.90 -25.06 -24.14
C LYS A 394 -31.23 -23.68 -24.34
N GLY A 395 -31.45 -23.04 -25.48
CA GLY A 395 -30.84 -21.74 -25.81
C GLY A 395 -29.55 -21.91 -26.60
N TRP A 396 -28.53 -21.11 -26.30
CA TRP A 396 -27.26 -21.07 -27.01
C TRP A 396 -26.14 -21.66 -26.14
N ALA A 397 -25.48 -22.70 -26.65
CA ALA A 397 -24.22 -23.18 -26.10
C ALA A 397 -23.09 -22.32 -26.65
N VAL A 398 -22.47 -21.51 -25.79
CA VAL A 398 -21.33 -20.68 -26.14
C VAL A 398 -20.06 -21.39 -25.69
N THR A 399 -19.18 -21.68 -26.63
CA THR A 399 -17.89 -22.32 -26.41
C THR A 399 -16.78 -21.30 -26.58
N THR A 400 -15.99 -21.09 -25.54
CA THR A 400 -14.82 -20.21 -25.57
C THR A 400 -13.54 -21.02 -25.57
N ARG A 401 -12.54 -20.55 -26.33
CA ARG A 401 -11.18 -21.08 -26.33
C ARG A 401 -10.21 -19.97 -25.94
N VAL A 402 -9.24 -20.29 -25.09
CA VAL A 402 -8.17 -19.38 -24.70
C VAL A 402 -6.84 -20.13 -24.60
N VAL A 403 -5.76 -19.47 -25.02
CA VAL A 403 -4.39 -19.99 -24.88
C VAL A 403 -3.62 -19.14 -23.87
N GLN A 404 -2.98 -19.80 -22.90
CA GLN A 404 -2.10 -19.18 -21.93
C GLN A 404 -0.67 -19.10 -22.45
N ASN A 405 0.05 -18.05 -22.06
CA ASN A 405 1.51 -18.03 -22.14
C ASN A 405 2.11 -18.99 -21.08
N THR A 406 3.35 -19.40 -21.30
CA THR A 406 4.14 -20.16 -20.31
C THR A 406 4.83 -19.19 -19.34
N PRO A 407 4.90 -19.47 -18.03
CA PRO A 407 4.27 -20.60 -17.33
C PRO A 407 2.74 -20.46 -17.27
N THR A 408 2.04 -21.60 -17.29
CA THR A 408 0.58 -21.65 -17.20
C THR A 408 0.10 -21.58 -15.76
N PHE A 409 -1.05 -20.98 -15.53
CA PHE A 409 -1.65 -20.85 -14.20
C PHE A 409 -2.93 -21.68 -14.11
N LYS A 410 -3.15 -22.31 -12.94
CA LYS A 410 -4.42 -22.92 -12.56
C LYS A 410 -5.28 -21.84 -11.90
N THR A 411 -6.34 -21.41 -12.58
CA THR A 411 -7.23 -20.35 -12.07
C THR A 411 -8.57 -20.35 -12.79
N HIS A 412 -9.50 -19.52 -12.34
CA HIS A 412 -10.75 -19.24 -13.05
C HIS A 412 -10.60 -17.93 -13.80
N LEU A 413 -10.96 -17.95 -15.08
CA LEU A 413 -11.00 -16.77 -15.92
C LEU A 413 -12.43 -16.21 -15.94
N PRO A 414 -12.66 -15.01 -15.40
CA PRO A 414 -13.96 -14.36 -15.50
C PRO A 414 -14.28 -14.04 -16.96
N LEU A 415 -15.51 -14.31 -17.39
CA LEU A 415 -16.01 -14.03 -18.73
C LEU A 415 -17.36 -13.32 -18.62
N SER A 416 -17.68 -12.43 -19.57
CA SER A 416 -19.05 -11.95 -19.75
C SER A 416 -19.52 -12.16 -21.19
N VAL A 417 -20.80 -12.51 -21.34
CA VAL A 417 -21.45 -12.78 -22.62
C VAL A 417 -22.46 -11.68 -22.85
N GLY A 418 -22.22 -10.88 -23.88
CA GLY A 418 -23.15 -9.85 -24.32
C GLY A 418 -24.29 -10.45 -25.13
N THR A 419 -25.51 -10.16 -24.72
CA THR A 419 -26.74 -10.47 -25.44
C THR A 419 -27.53 -9.18 -25.66
N ALA A 420 -28.59 -9.23 -26.49
CA ALA A 420 -29.51 -8.10 -26.62
C ALA A 420 -30.21 -7.69 -25.31
N LYS A 421 -30.25 -8.58 -24.30
CA LYS A 421 -30.87 -8.33 -22.99
C LYS A 421 -29.88 -7.97 -21.88
N GLY A 422 -28.60 -7.86 -22.19
CA GLY A 422 -27.55 -7.51 -21.22
C GLY A 422 -26.41 -8.53 -21.14
N LEU A 423 -25.61 -8.40 -20.09
CA LEU A 423 -24.41 -9.19 -19.82
C LEU A 423 -24.72 -10.40 -18.93
N HIS A 424 -24.20 -11.57 -19.31
CA HIS A 424 -24.25 -12.79 -18.50
C HIS A 424 -22.82 -13.17 -18.08
N TYR A 425 -22.57 -13.31 -16.77
CA TYR A 425 -21.23 -13.58 -16.24
C TYR A 425 -20.98 -15.07 -16.04
N HIS A 426 -19.81 -15.54 -16.47
CA HIS A 426 -19.39 -16.94 -16.39
C HIS A 426 -17.92 -17.03 -15.95
N GLN A 427 -17.47 -18.24 -15.62
CA GLN A 427 -16.09 -18.54 -15.27
C GLN A 427 -15.60 -19.70 -16.14
N ALA A 428 -14.44 -19.54 -16.78
CA ALA A 428 -13.77 -20.61 -17.50
C ALA A 428 -12.63 -21.18 -16.63
N GLN A 429 -12.60 -22.50 -16.45
CA GLN A 429 -11.52 -23.15 -15.73
C GLN A 429 -10.27 -23.17 -16.61
N LEU A 430 -9.17 -22.63 -16.08
CA LEU A 430 -7.85 -22.71 -16.68
C LEU A 430 -7.01 -23.71 -15.91
N SER A 431 -6.42 -24.65 -16.63
CA SER A 431 -5.50 -25.65 -16.06
C SER A 431 -4.33 -25.99 -16.99
N ASN A 432 -4.50 -25.79 -18.30
CA ASN A 432 -3.54 -26.17 -19.33
C ASN A 432 -3.19 -24.96 -20.22
N ALA A 433 -2.20 -25.14 -21.10
CA ALA A 433 -1.79 -24.14 -22.09
C ALA A 433 -2.94 -23.70 -23.01
N MET A 434 -3.86 -24.61 -23.33
CA MET A 434 -5.11 -24.30 -24.04
C MET A 434 -6.27 -24.82 -23.21
N SER A 435 -7.27 -23.97 -22.99
CA SER A 435 -8.48 -24.31 -22.26
C SER A 435 -9.71 -23.99 -23.09
N GLN A 436 -10.69 -24.87 -23.04
CA GLN A 436 -11.99 -24.70 -23.67
C GLN A 436 -13.09 -24.81 -22.60
N SER A 437 -14.08 -23.94 -22.65
CA SER A 437 -15.21 -23.95 -21.71
C SER A 437 -16.50 -23.69 -22.48
N THR A 438 -17.57 -24.38 -22.09
CA THR A 438 -18.89 -24.20 -22.69
C THR A 438 -19.89 -23.81 -21.62
N PHE A 439 -20.69 -22.78 -21.88
CA PHE A 439 -21.74 -22.32 -20.99
C PHE A 439 -23.02 -22.02 -21.79
N TRP A 440 -24.14 -22.01 -21.09
CA TRP A 440 -25.47 -21.86 -21.70
C TRP A 440 -26.04 -20.48 -21.40
N VAL A 441 -26.58 -19.83 -22.44
CA VAL A 441 -27.33 -18.58 -22.34
C VAL A 441 -28.65 -18.71 -23.09
N LYS A 442 -29.72 -18.09 -22.57
CA LYS A 442 -31.06 -18.19 -23.18
C LYS A 442 -31.18 -17.37 -24.46
N ASP A 443 -30.66 -16.16 -24.44
CA ASP A 443 -30.75 -15.20 -25.53
C ASP A 443 -29.59 -15.35 -26.52
N ARG A 444 -29.79 -14.90 -27.76
CA ARG A 444 -28.74 -14.94 -28.79
C ARG A 444 -27.53 -14.12 -28.31
N PRO A 445 -26.34 -14.74 -28.23
CA PRO A 445 -25.15 -14.07 -27.78
C PRO A 445 -24.43 -13.40 -28.96
N ASN A 446 -23.85 -12.23 -28.71
CA ASN A 446 -23.24 -11.38 -29.74
C ASN A 446 -21.71 -11.33 -29.60
N ALA A 447 -21.22 -11.25 -28.36
CA ALA A 447 -19.79 -11.14 -28.06
C ALA A 447 -19.48 -11.76 -26.69
N VAL A 448 -18.22 -12.16 -26.50
CA VAL A 448 -17.70 -12.55 -25.18
C VAL A 448 -16.53 -11.64 -24.82
N SER A 449 -16.54 -11.12 -23.60
CA SER A 449 -15.45 -10.33 -23.02
C SER A 449 -14.68 -11.16 -22.00
N LEU A 450 -13.36 -11.08 -22.08
CA LEU A 450 -12.41 -11.68 -21.14
C LEU A 450 -12.16 -10.71 -19.99
N ASP A 451 -12.45 -11.16 -18.77
CA ASP A 451 -12.22 -10.46 -17.51
C ASP A 451 -12.57 -8.96 -17.57
N PRO A 452 -13.83 -8.61 -17.91
CA PRO A 452 -14.24 -7.22 -18.19
C PRO A 452 -14.06 -6.28 -16.99
N ASP A 453 -14.06 -6.84 -15.79
CA ASP A 453 -13.94 -6.12 -14.53
C ASP A 453 -12.54 -6.25 -13.89
N PHE A 454 -11.57 -6.85 -14.59
CA PHE A 454 -10.20 -7.03 -14.07
C PHE A 454 -10.18 -7.72 -12.70
N ASN A 455 -10.88 -8.85 -12.55
CA ASN A 455 -10.95 -9.63 -11.33
C ASN A 455 -9.85 -10.69 -11.21
N LEU A 456 -9.07 -10.91 -12.28
CA LEU A 456 -7.93 -11.84 -12.27
C LEU A 456 -6.61 -11.07 -12.30
N PHE A 457 -5.66 -11.45 -11.43
CA PHE A 457 -4.28 -10.94 -11.54
C PHE A 457 -3.62 -11.55 -12.77
N ARG A 458 -3.52 -10.78 -13.85
CA ARG A 458 -3.07 -11.24 -15.17
C ARG A 458 -2.26 -10.18 -15.89
N LYS A 459 -1.51 -10.60 -16.91
CA LYS A 459 -0.92 -9.64 -17.86
C LYS A 459 -2.04 -9.03 -18.70
N LEU A 460 -1.99 -7.71 -18.88
CA LEU A 460 -2.86 -7.00 -19.81
C LEU A 460 -2.39 -7.27 -21.24
N GLY A 461 -3.35 -7.43 -22.16
CA GLY A 461 -3.10 -7.50 -23.59
C GLY A 461 -2.70 -6.14 -24.17
N PRO A 462 -2.11 -6.12 -25.37
CA PRO A 462 -1.48 -4.92 -25.95
C PRO A 462 -2.37 -3.67 -26.03
N ASN A 463 -3.69 -3.83 -26.18
CA ASN A 463 -4.64 -2.74 -26.38
C ASN A 463 -5.67 -2.58 -25.25
N GLU A 464 -5.50 -3.29 -24.12
CA GLU A 464 -6.49 -3.25 -23.04
C GLU A 464 -6.42 -1.97 -22.22
N ALA A 465 -5.22 -1.41 -22.08
CA ALA A 465 -4.98 -0.18 -21.37
C ALA A 465 -3.89 0.66 -22.06
N PRO A 466 -4.03 1.99 -22.11
CA PRO A 466 -3.02 2.84 -22.73
C PRO A 466 -1.72 2.88 -21.90
N PRO A 467 -0.61 3.30 -22.48
CA PRO A 467 0.62 3.56 -21.74
C PRO A 467 0.41 4.55 -20.58
N ILE A 468 1.19 4.40 -19.52
CA ILE A 468 1.22 5.32 -18.38
C ILE A 468 2.63 5.81 -18.13
N LEU A 469 2.76 6.96 -17.46
CA LEU A 469 4.07 7.54 -17.17
C LEU A 469 4.99 6.57 -16.42
N ARG A 470 4.40 5.68 -15.61
CA ARG A 470 5.11 4.64 -14.85
C ARG A 470 5.85 3.64 -15.73
N ASP A 471 5.39 3.40 -16.95
CA ASP A 471 6.08 2.52 -17.91
C ASP A 471 7.52 3.01 -18.13
N VAL A 472 7.74 4.33 -18.13
CA VAL A 472 9.08 4.94 -18.21
C VAL A 472 9.74 5.08 -16.84
N MET A 473 8.99 5.48 -15.79
CA MET A 473 9.57 5.72 -14.45
C MET A 473 10.22 4.47 -13.83
N LEU A 474 9.71 3.28 -14.14
CA LEU A 474 10.25 2.02 -13.65
C LEU A 474 11.31 1.42 -14.59
N SER A 475 11.37 1.86 -15.84
CA SER A 475 12.30 1.32 -16.84
C SER A 475 13.77 1.50 -16.42
N GLN A 476 14.61 0.61 -16.92
CA GLN A 476 16.08 0.73 -16.84
C GLN A 476 16.59 1.44 -18.09
N ASP A 477 17.82 1.95 -18.02
CA ASP A 477 18.56 2.52 -19.15
C ASP A 477 17.82 3.66 -19.90
N VAL A 478 17.07 4.48 -19.16
CA VAL A 478 16.21 5.53 -19.74
C VAL A 478 17.08 6.62 -20.39
N GLY A 479 16.81 6.95 -21.65
CA GLY A 479 17.41 8.07 -22.36
C GLY A 479 16.72 9.41 -22.09
N LEU A 480 17.45 10.53 -22.15
CA LEU A 480 16.88 11.87 -22.15
C LEU A 480 17.05 12.54 -23.51
N VAL A 481 15.94 12.72 -24.23
CA VAL A 481 15.87 13.49 -25.47
C VAL A 481 15.54 14.94 -25.11
N LEU A 482 16.56 15.81 -25.06
CA LEU A 482 16.39 17.23 -24.77
C LEU A 482 16.29 18.01 -26.08
N LEU A 483 15.10 18.55 -26.37
CA LEU A 483 14.84 19.24 -27.64
C LEU A 483 15.20 20.72 -27.59
N SER A 484 15.08 21.35 -26.42
CA SER A 484 15.36 22.77 -26.23
C SER A 484 16.55 22.96 -25.28
N PRO A 485 17.74 23.36 -25.79
CA PRO A 485 18.96 23.47 -24.96
C PRO A 485 18.82 24.42 -23.77
N SER A 486 17.96 25.44 -23.85
CA SER A 486 17.66 26.38 -22.77
C SER A 486 17.06 25.73 -21.52
N LEU A 487 16.50 24.52 -21.63
CA LEU A 487 15.86 23.80 -20.53
C LEU A 487 16.82 22.86 -19.78
N LYS A 488 18.06 22.69 -20.25
CA LYS A 488 19.02 21.66 -19.81
C LYS A 488 19.17 21.58 -18.28
N ASP A 489 19.37 22.72 -17.64
CA ASP A 489 19.67 22.80 -16.20
C ASP A 489 18.52 22.33 -15.31
N THR A 490 17.29 22.35 -15.82
CA THR A 490 16.10 21.86 -15.11
C THR A 490 15.66 20.48 -15.59
N ALA A 491 15.83 20.19 -16.88
CA ALA A 491 15.44 18.92 -17.50
C ALA A 491 16.17 17.72 -16.90
N LEU A 492 17.50 17.82 -16.72
CA LEU A 492 18.31 16.70 -16.23
C LEU A 492 17.98 16.33 -14.76
N PRO A 493 17.91 17.27 -13.80
CA PRO A 493 17.47 16.95 -12.43
C PRO A 493 16.05 16.42 -12.36
N LEU A 494 15.13 16.94 -13.19
CA LEU A 494 13.75 16.44 -13.24
C LEU A 494 13.74 14.99 -13.74
N ALA A 495 14.38 14.69 -14.86
CA ALA A 495 14.42 13.34 -15.43
C ALA A 495 15.02 12.33 -14.43
N ASN A 496 16.14 12.67 -13.79
CA ASN A 496 16.76 11.84 -12.74
C ASN A 496 15.82 11.58 -11.56
N ARG A 497 14.98 12.55 -11.20
CA ARG A 497 14.00 12.39 -10.12
C ARG A 497 12.82 11.48 -10.50
N LEU A 498 12.51 11.36 -11.78
CA LEU A 498 11.36 10.58 -12.26
C LEU A 498 11.65 9.09 -12.39
N VAL A 499 12.91 8.69 -12.65
CA VAL A 499 13.27 7.31 -12.98
C VAL A 499 13.99 6.61 -11.81
N GLU A 500 13.59 5.37 -11.51
CA GLU A 500 14.26 4.55 -10.48
C GLU A 500 15.46 3.78 -11.05
N GLY A 501 15.39 3.37 -12.33
CA GLY A 501 16.44 2.60 -13.02
C GLY A 501 17.64 3.39 -13.52
N GLY A 502 17.73 4.68 -13.17
CA GLY A 502 18.80 5.57 -13.60
C GLY A 502 18.60 6.11 -15.03
N LEU A 503 19.26 7.24 -15.28
CA LEU A 503 19.27 7.93 -16.57
C LEU A 503 20.63 7.71 -17.24
N THR A 504 20.62 7.33 -18.52
CA THR A 504 21.87 7.11 -19.29
C THR A 504 22.49 8.40 -19.83
N GLY A 505 21.81 9.55 -19.64
CA GLY A 505 22.23 10.87 -20.09
C GLY A 505 21.46 11.35 -21.32
N LEU A 506 21.98 12.41 -21.94
CA LEU A 506 21.43 12.96 -23.18
C LEU A 506 21.56 11.94 -24.31
N SER A 507 20.52 11.82 -25.14
CA SER A 507 20.48 10.86 -26.22
C SER A 507 19.64 11.32 -27.38
N ASP A 508 20.09 10.95 -28.58
CA ASP A 508 19.35 11.13 -29.83
C ASP A 508 18.56 9.85 -30.22
N ASP A 509 18.79 8.72 -29.55
CA ASP A 509 18.13 7.43 -29.83
C ASP A 509 16.80 7.33 -29.06
N SER A 510 15.71 7.48 -29.81
CA SER A 510 14.33 7.43 -29.33
C SER A 510 13.53 6.23 -29.85
N GLU A 511 14.13 5.31 -30.61
CA GLU A 511 13.36 4.21 -31.21
C GLU A 511 13.47 2.89 -30.45
N ASN A 512 14.64 2.57 -29.89
CA ASN A 512 14.93 1.21 -29.43
C ASN A 512 15.01 1.04 -27.91
N ARG A 513 14.77 2.10 -27.15
CA ARG A 513 14.86 2.06 -25.69
C ARG A 513 13.88 3.02 -25.01
N PRO A 514 13.59 2.83 -23.71
CA PRO A 514 12.79 3.78 -22.96
C PRO A 514 13.41 5.18 -22.92
N PHE A 515 12.61 6.23 -23.07
CA PHE A 515 13.13 7.61 -23.01
C PHE A 515 12.13 8.64 -22.46
N ILE A 516 12.69 9.74 -21.95
CA ILE A 516 11.96 10.96 -21.61
C ILE A 516 12.34 12.02 -22.63
N MET A 517 11.34 12.64 -23.25
CA MET A 517 11.49 13.78 -24.15
C MET A 517 11.06 15.05 -23.43
N ILE A 518 11.92 16.08 -23.41
CA ILE A 518 11.64 17.36 -22.77
C ILE A 518 11.96 18.50 -23.74
N GLY A 519 11.00 19.41 -23.93
CA GLY A 519 11.18 20.56 -24.83
C GLY A 519 10.07 21.59 -24.73
N LEU A 520 10.29 22.74 -25.37
CA LEU A 520 9.27 23.73 -25.66
C LEU A 520 8.22 23.14 -26.61
N ALA A 521 7.00 23.65 -26.56
CA ALA A 521 5.86 23.10 -27.30
C ALA A 521 6.14 22.93 -28.81
N ASP A 522 6.72 23.94 -29.45
CA ASP A 522 7.02 23.90 -30.89
C ASP A 522 8.10 22.86 -31.24
N ASP A 523 9.18 22.81 -30.45
CA ASP A 523 10.27 21.84 -30.64
C ASP A 523 9.75 20.39 -30.48
N VAL A 524 8.90 20.16 -29.47
CA VAL A 524 8.24 18.87 -29.25
C VAL A 524 7.35 18.49 -30.43
N ALA A 525 6.52 19.42 -30.91
CA ALA A 525 5.64 19.17 -32.04
C ALA A 525 6.44 18.82 -33.31
N GLN A 526 7.51 19.55 -33.60
CA GLN A 526 8.39 19.30 -34.73
C GLN A 526 9.08 17.93 -34.63
N TYR A 527 9.58 17.56 -33.45
CA TYR A 527 10.23 16.28 -33.23
C TYR A 527 9.26 15.11 -33.41
N LEU A 528 8.07 15.17 -32.79
CA LEU A 528 7.05 14.11 -32.91
C LEU A 528 6.66 13.87 -34.38
N HIS A 529 6.48 14.95 -35.15
CA HIS A 529 6.22 14.84 -36.58
C HIS A 529 7.37 14.17 -37.33
N THR A 530 8.61 14.60 -37.09
CA THR A 530 9.80 14.09 -37.78
C THR A 530 10.08 12.62 -37.45
N SER A 531 9.92 12.23 -36.18
CA SER A 531 10.09 10.85 -35.70
C SER A 531 8.85 9.97 -35.89
N ARG A 532 7.78 10.48 -36.53
CA ARG A 532 6.50 9.78 -36.76
C ARG A 532 5.91 9.18 -35.48
N LEU A 533 6.11 9.85 -34.35
CA LEU A 533 5.48 9.48 -33.08
C LEU A 533 4.10 10.15 -33.00
N PRO A 534 3.07 9.46 -32.49
CA PRO A 534 1.73 10.00 -32.46
C PRO A 534 1.68 11.24 -31.55
N PRO A 535 1.18 12.39 -32.05
CA PRO A 535 0.94 13.54 -31.20
C PRO A 535 -0.21 13.23 -30.25
N HIS A 536 -0.17 13.79 -29.04
CA HIS A 536 -1.27 13.67 -28.09
C HIS A 536 -1.98 15.02 -27.97
N ASN A 537 -3.13 15.17 -28.62
CA ASN A 537 -3.93 16.38 -28.48
C ASN A 537 -4.72 16.33 -27.17
N LEU A 538 -4.33 17.14 -26.19
CA LEU A 538 -5.02 17.28 -24.90
C LEU A 538 -5.96 18.49 -24.86
N GLY A 539 -6.06 19.27 -25.95
CA GLY A 539 -6.63 20.62 -25.96
C GLY A 539 -5.72 21.63 -25.26
N ASP A 540 -5.95 22.93 -25.47
CA ASP A 540 -5.27 23.99 -24.72
C ASP A 540 -6.22 24.59 -23.68
N MET A 541 -6.01 24.24 -22.41
CA MET A 541 -6.75 24.79 -21.27
C MET A 541 -5.96 25.89 -20.54
N GLY A 542 -5.10 26.63 -21.25
CA GLY A 542 -4.16 27.57 -20.64
C GLY A 542 -3.10 26.84 -19.81
N ALA A 543 -2.68 25.66 -20.31
CA ALA A 543 -1.74 24.80 -19.61
C ALA A 543 -0.31 25.30 -19.81
N SER A 544 0.43 25.47 -18.72
CA SER A 544 1.86 25.81 -18.78
C SER A 544 2.73 24.58 -19.11
N ALA A 545 2.20 23.37 -18.92
CA ALA A 545 2.84 22.13 -19.34
C ALA A 545 1.83 21.01 -19.68
N GLN A 546 2.20 20.18 -20.64
CA GLN A 546 1.50 18.96 -21.04
C GLN A 546 2.44 17.75 -20.91
N VAL A 547 1.97 16.68 -20.27
CA VAL A 547 2.77 15.47 -20.06
C VAL A 547 1.97 14.24 -20.45
N TRP A 548 2.53 13.34 -21.25
CA TRP A 548 1.86 12.09 -21.62
C TRP A 548 2.84 10.94 -21.85
N ALA A 549 2.30 9.73 -21.81
CA ALA A 549 3.02 8.49 -22.11
C ALA A 549 2.61 7.93 -23.48
N GLY A 550 3.55 7.24 -24.13
CA GLY A 550 3.32 6.50 -25.35
C GLY A 550 4.24 5.28 -25.47
N LYS A 551 4.14 4.58 -26.59
CA LYS A 551 5.05 3.50 -26.98
C LYS A 551 5.47 3.69 -28.42
N THR A 552 6.74 3.44 -28.72
CA THR A 552 7.28 3.44 -30.08
C THR A 552 6.75 2.23 -30.87
N HIS A 553 7.04 2.19 -32.17
CA HIS A 553 6.72 1.03 -33.02
C HIS A 553 7.40 -0.27 -32.55
N SER A 554 8.59 -0.18 -31.94
CA SER A 554 9.30 -1.32 -31.33
C SER A 554 8.73 -1.74 -29.97
N GLY A 555 7.80 -0.95 -29.41
CA GLY A 555 7.17 -1.19 -28.11
C GLY A 555 7.86 -0.53 -26.93
N ALA A 556 8.97 0.20 -27.15
CA ALA A 556 9.67 0.92 -26.09
C ALA A 556 8.78 2.06 -25.52
N PRO A 557 8.61 2.16 -24.19
CA PRO A 557 7.79 3.20 -23.58
C PRO A 557 8.50 4.55 -23.62
N TYR A 558 7.73 5.62 -23.84
CA TYR A 558 8.26 6.98 -23.78
C TYR A 558 7.35 7.93 -23.02
N MET A 559 7.96 8.99 -22.50
CA MET A 559 7.28 10.07 -21.79
C MET A 559 7.62 11.38 -22.47
N VAL A 560 6.62 12.20 -22.78
CA VAL A 560 6.83 13.55 -23.30
C VAL A 560 6.47 14.57 -22.23
N ILE A 561 7.34 15.55 -22.03
CA ILE A 561 7.14 16.73 -21.17
C ILE A 561 7.27 17.96 -22.05
N SER A 562 6.14 18.49 -22.48
CA SER A 562 6.03 19.69 -23.30
C SER A 562 5.69 20.88 -22.42
N VAL A 563 6.49 21.95 -22.48
CA VAL A 563 6.34 23.14 -21.63
C VAL A 563 6.30 24.42 -22.47
N VAL A 564 5.73 25.48 -21.92
CA VAL A 564 5.76 26.80 -22.57
C VAL A 564 7.04 27.58 -22.30
N ASP A 565 7.70 27.33 -21.15
CA ASP A 565 8.95 27.98 -20.74
C ASP A 565 9.71 27.17 -19.65
N ALA A 566 10.87 27.69 -19.23
CA ALA A 566 11.72 27.06 -18.22
C ALA A 566 11.10 27.04 -16.80
N GLU A 567 10.36 28.09 -16.42
CA GLU A 567 9.71 28.17 -15.11
C GLU A 567 8.59 27.12 -14.99
N SER A 568 7.89 26.85 -16.09
CA SER A 568 6.89 25.79 -16.18
C SER A 568 7.51 24.42 -15.96
N LEU A 569 8.67 24.13 -16.55
CA LEU A 569 9.39 22.89 -16.32
C LEU A 569 9.83 22.75 -14.85
N LYS A 570 10.35 23.85 -14.28
CA LYS A 570 10.78 23.90 -12.88
C LYS A 570 9.61 23.66 -11.91
N ALA A 571 8.42 24.16 -12.24
CA ALA A 571 7.21 23.94 -11.45
C ALA A 571 6.79 22.45 -11.37
N LEU A 572 7.22 21.61 -12.32
CA LEU A 572 6.95 20.16 -12.33
C LEU A 572 7.87 19.34 -11.41
N MET A 573 8.99 19.91 -10.95
CA MET A 573 10.04 19.23 -10.17
C MET A 573 9.49 18.43 -8.98
N ARG A 574 8.54 19.00 -8.25
CA ARG A 574 7.92 18.35 -7.10
C ARG A 574 6.71 17.48 -7.46
N PRO A 575 5.70 17.98 -8.19
CA PRO A 575 4.44 17.24 -8.35
C PRO A 575 4.51 16.05 -9.31
N LEU A 576 5.36 16.07 -10.36
CA LEU A 576 5.22 15.13 -11.48
C LEU A 576 5.49 13.67 -11.10
N SER A 577 6.43 13.40 -10.20
CA SER A 577 6.74 12.03 -9.75
C SER A 577 5.55 11.34 -9.04
N HIS A 578 4.57 12.10 -8.57
CA HIS A 578 3.36 11.55 -7.94
C HIS A 578 2.29 11.09 -8.95
N TYR A 579 2.49 11.33 -10.25
CA TYR A 579 1.49 11.05 -11.29
C TYR A 579 1.84 9.86 -12.19
N GLY A 580 2.75 8.97 -11.79
CA GLY A 580 3.16 7.80 -12.58
C GLY A 580 2.00 6.97 -13.16
N ARG A 581 0.86 6.87 -12.45
CA ARG A 581 -0.32 6.10 -12.88
C ARG A 581 -1.17 6.76 -13.98
N ARG A 582 -0.82 7.96 -14.44
CA ARG A 582 -1.57 8.70 -15.46
C ARG A 582 -1.04 8.40 -16.85
N SER A 583 -1.93 8.41 -17.84
CA SER A 583 -1.53 8.36 -19.26
C SER A 583 -1.24 9.74 -19.80
N ALA A 584 -1.96 10.76 -19.30
CA ALA A 584 -1.75 12.15 -19.68
C ALA A 584 -2.15 13.14 -18.57
N LEU A 585 -1.53 14.31 -18.58
CA LEU A 585 -1.64 15.38 -17.60
C LEU A 585 -1.55 16.74 -18.29
N GLN A 586 -2.20 17.73 -17.68
CA GLN A 586 -1.89 19.14 -17.92
C GLN A 586 -1.67 19.85 -16.59
N PHE A 587 -0.73 20.79 -16.59
CA PHE A 587 -0.39 21.60 -15.43
C PHE A 587 -0.54 23.09 -15.74
N ASN A 588 -0.92 23.84 -14.71
CA ASN A 588 -0.71 25.28 -14.64
C ASN A 588 0.19 25.55 -13.42
N GLY A 589 1.44 25.91 -13.68
CA GLY A 589 2.52 25.89 -12.70
C GLY A 589 2.68 24.49 -12.10
N SER A 590 2.58 24.39 -10.77
CA SER A 590 2.70 23.10 -10.04
C SER A 590 1.37 22.36 -9.87
N LYS A 591 0.25 22.94 -10.29
CA LYS A 591 -1.09 22.38 -10.10
C LYS A 591 -1.52 21.61 -11.34
N ALA A 592 -1.80 20.31 -11.18
CA ALA A 592 -2.42 19.51 -12.23
C ALA A 592 -3.88 19.93 -12.43
N ILE A 593 -4.21 20.44 -13.61
CA ILE A 593 -5.56 20.89 -14.03
C ILE A 593 -6.31 19.84 -14.84
N PHE A 594 -5.59 18.89 -15.45
CA PHE A 594 -6.15 17.75 -16.17
C PHE A 594 -5.43 16.47 -15.81
N LYS A 595 -6.17 15.37 -15.71
CA LYS A 595 -5.64 14.03 -15.39
C LYS A 595 -6.43 12.99 -16.18
N SER A 596 -5.74 12.21 -17.01
CA SER A 596 -6.34 11.08 -17.73
C SER A 596 -5.62 9.78 -17.40
N ASN A 597 -6.40 8.70 -17.29
CA ASN A 597 -5.90 7.33 -17.28
C ASN A 597 -6.05 6.65 -18.66
N GLY A 598 -6.61 7.39 -19.64
CA GLY A 598 -7.01 6.93 -20.95
C GLY A 598 -8.21 5.97 -20.92
N GLN A 599 -8.74 5.62 -22.09
CA GLN A 599 -9.83 4.66 -22.21
C GLN A 599 -9.29 3.23 -22.16
N THR A 600 -9.88 2.40 -21.30
CA THR A 600 -9.59 0.98 -21.25
C THR A 600 -10.66 0.18 -21.97
N ARG A 601 -10.24 -0.90 -22.63
CA ARG A 601 -11.11 -1.76 -23.43
C ARG A 601 -10.74 -3.21 -23.12
N PRO A 602 -11.53 -3.93 -22.30
CA PRO A 602 -11.29 -5.34 -22.09
C PRO A 602 -11.26 -6.10 -23.42
N ILE A 603 -10.50 -7.20 -23.48
CA ILE A 603 -10.51 -8.07 -24.67
C ILE A 603 -11.93 -8.59 -24.88
N ALA A 604 -12.53 -8.26 -26.02
CA ALA A 604 -13.84 -8.75 -26.44
C ALA A 604 -13.76 -9.32 -27.85
N VAL A 605 -14.41 -10.45 -28.08
CA VAL A 605 -14.45 -11.13 -29.39
C VAL A 605 -15.89 -11.35 -29.82
N PRO A 606 -16.20 -11.17 -31.11
CA PRO A 606 -17.50 -11.54 -31.64
C PRO A 606 -17.69 -13.06 -31.53
N ILE A 607 -18.94 -13.48 -31.44
CA ILE A 607 -19.30 -14.89 -31.46
C ILE A 607 -19.58 -15.31 -32.89
N ASN A 608 -18.83 -16.33 -33.34
CA ASN A 608 -19.03 -16.96 -34.64
C ASN A 608 -20.12 -18.03 -34.62
#